data_AF-A0A535Y9W0-F1
#
_entry.id   AF-A0A535Y9W0-F1
#
_cell.length_a   1.000
_cell.length_b   1.000
_cell.length_c   1.000
_cell.angle_alpha   90.00
_cell.angle_beta   90.00
_cell.angle_gamma   90.00
#
_symmetry.space_group_name_H-M   'P 1'
#
loop_
_entity.id
_entity.type
_entity.pdbx_description
1 polymer ?
#
loop_
_entity_poly.entity_id
_entity_poly.type
_entity_poly.pdbx_seq_one_letter_code
_entity_poly.pdbx_strand_id
1 'polypeptide(L)'
;MSLLRMDNVLIVVDDLEAATAFFVEIGMELEGEAPVEGLWVDRVVGLDDVRQQVAMLRTPDGHGRLELTKFHNPTAVSAEPKNAPVNTLGIRRIMFAVDDIEDVLARLRTHGAELVGELEQYE
;
A
#
# COMPACT_ATOMS: atom_id res chain seq x y z
N MET A 1 -14.36 18.66 -18.97
CA MET A 1 -13.82 17.47 -18.28
C MET A 1 -13.77 17.78 -16.80
N SER A 2 -14.21 16.88 -15.93
CA SER A 2 -14.22 17.06 -14.47
C SER A 2 -13.56 15.85 -13.79
N LEU A 3 -12.67 16.11 -12.83
CA LEU A 3 -12.17 15.09 -11.91
C LEU A 3 -13.29 14.71 -10.95
N LEU A 4 -13.60 13.42 -10.83
CA LEU A 4 -14.68 12.95 -9.97
C LEU A 4 -14.19 12.61 -8.56
N ARG A 5 -13.08 11.85 -8.47
CA ARG A 5 -12.42 11.44 -7.22
C ARG A 5 -11.03 10.86 -7.52
N MET A 6 -10.25 10.63 -6.48
CA MET A 6 -9.07 9.76 -6.50
C MET A 6 -9.51 8.38 -6.02
N ASP A 7 -9.52 7.36 -6.89
CA ASP A 7 -10.07 6.05 -6.54
C ASP A 7 -9.20 5.27 -5.55
N ASN A 8 -7.88 5.16 -5.81
CA ASN A 8 -6.94 4.47 -4.93
C ASN A 8 -5.49 4.94 -5.14
N VAL A 9 -4.58 4.46 -4.28
CA VAL A 9 -3.13 4.47 -4.49
C VAL A 9 -2.65 3.02 -4.48
N LEU A 10 -1.88 2.62 -5.49
CA LEU A 10 -1.32 1.27 -5.59
C LEU A 10 0.06 1.16 -4.94
N ILE A 11 0.31 0.04 -4.24
CA ILE A 11 1.63 -0.36 -3.74
C ILE A 11 1.91 -1.79 -4.20
N VAL A 12 3.03 -1.99 -4.90
CA VAL A 12 3.52 -3.33 -5.22
C VAL A 12 4.24 -3.92 -4.01
N VAL A 13 3.86 -5.14 -3.61
CA VAL A 13 4.38 -5.83 -2.43
C VAL A 13 4.87 -7.23 -2.77
N ASP A 14 5.88 -7.70 -2.04
CA ASP A 14 6.41 -9.06 -2.19
C ASP A 14 5.56 -10.08 -1.40
N ASP A 15 5.00 -9.65 -0.27
CA ASP A 15 4.09 -10.45 0.57
C ASP A 15 2.77 -9.70 0.75
N LEU A 16 1.72 -10.21 0.10
CA LEU A 16 0.39 -9.60 0.12
C LEU A 16 -0.28 -9.80 1.49
N GLU A 17 -0.14 -10.98 2.09
CA GLU A 17 -0.78 -11.30 3.36
C GLU A 17 -0.20 -10.43 4.48
N ALA A 18 1.13 -10.36 4.55
CA ALA A 18 1.81 -9.53 5.54
C ALA A 18 1.49 -8.03 5.37
N ALA A 19 1.44 -7.54 4.13
CA ALA A 19 1.09 -6.15 3.85
C ALA A 19 -0.37 -5.84 4.17
N THR A 20 -1.30 -6.72 3.80
CA THR A 20 -2.72 -6.58 4.17
C THR A 20 -2.88 -6.54 5.69
N ALA A 21 -2.26 -7.46 6.42
CA ALA A 21 -2.30 -7.49 7.88
C ALA A 21 -1.75 -6.19 8.49
N PHE A 22 -0.64 -5.67 7.97
CA PHE A 22 -0.05 -4.41 8.43
C PHE A 22 -1.01 -3.22 8.29
N PHE A 23 -1.68 -3.07 7.15
CA PHE A 23 -2.62 -1.95 6.94
C PHE A 23 -3.95 -2.14 7.69
N VAL A 24 -4.38 -3.38 7.92
CA VAL A 24 -5.51 -3.69 8.81
C VAL A 24 -5.22 -3.25 10.25
N GLU A 25 -3.98 -3.44 10.74
CA GLU A 25 -3.59 -2.97 12.08
C GLU A 25 -3.60 -1.44 12.24
N ILE A 26 -3.41 -0.70 11.14
CA ILE A 26 -3.61 0.77 11.13
C ILE A 26 -5.09 1.14 11.28
N GLY A 27 -6.00 0.23 10.95
CA GLY A 27 -7.45 0.43 10.99
C GLY A 27 -8.11 0.48 9.61
N MET A 28 -7.42 0.06 8.54
CA MET A 28 -8.06 -0.10 7.23
C MET A 28 -8.90 -1.38 7.16
N GLU A 29 -9.94 -1.37 6.34
CA GLU A 29 -10.82 -2.51 6.11
C GLU A 29 -10.51 -3.16 4.77
N LEU A 30 -10.31 -4.49 4.75
CA LEU A 30 -10.20 -5.26 3.51
C LEU A 30 -11.56 -5.31 2.80
N GLU A 31 -11.67 -4.70 1.61
CA GLU A 31 -12.89 -4.77 0.79
C GLU A 31 -12.97 -6.07 -0.02
N GLY A 32 -11.82 -6.63 -0.40
CA GLY A 32 -11.76 -7.90 -1.10
C GLY A 32 -10.39 -8.20 -1.70
N GLU A 33 -10.22 -9.46 -2.10
CA GLU A 33 -9.03 -9.96 -2.77
C GLU A 33 -9.40 -10.72 -4.03
N ALA A 34 -8.61 -10.59 -5.08
CA ALA A 34 -8.82 -11.32 -6.31
C ALA A 34 -7.53 -11.49 -7.13
N PRO A 35 -7.40 -12.61 -7.87
CA PRO A 35 -6.43 -12.69 -8.95
C PRO A 35 -6.87 -11.74 -10.08
N VAL A 36 -5.90 -11.07 -10.70
CA VAL A 36 -6.10 -10.16 -11.82
C VAL A 36 -5.15 -10.58 -12.95
N GLU A 37 -5.73 -11.00 -14.07
CA GLU A 37 -4.99 -11.52 -15.22
C GLU A 37 -5.74 -11.31 -16.54
N GLY A 38 -5.04 -11.56 -17.65
CA GLY A 38 -5.58 -11.58 -19.00
C GLY A 38 -5.23 -10.33 -19.82
N LEU A 39 -5.49 -10.41 -21.13
CA LEU A 39 -5.00 -9.44 -22.11
C LEU A 39 -5.42 -7.98 -21.86
N TRP A 40 -6.52 -7.76 -21.15
CA TRP A 40 -6.93 -6.41 -20.77
C TRP A 40 -6.00 -5.81 -19.71
N VAL A 41 -5.50 -6.62 -18.77
CA VAL A 41 -4.53 -6.22 -17.74
C VAL A 41 -3.22 -5.86 -18.40
N ASP A 42 -2.71 -6.76 -19.26
CA ASP A 42 -1.48 -6.57 -20.03
C ASP A 42 -1.46 -5.22 -20.73
N ARG A 43 -2.56 -4.88 -21.40
CA ARG A 43 -2.72 -3.59 -22.11
C ARG A 43 -2.78 -2.38 -21.18
N VAL A 44 -3.38 -2.52 -20.00
CA VAL A 44 -3.51 -1.41 -19.04
C VAL A 44 -2.16 -1.12 -18.38
N VAL A 45 -1.42 -2.16 -17.97
CA VAL A 45 -0.16 -2.00 -17.25
C VAL A 45 1.07 -1.93 -18.16
N GLY A 46 0.94 -2.33 -19.42
CA GLY A 46 2.02 -2.29 -20.42
C GLY A 46 3.05 -3.41 -20.27
N LEU A 47 2.64 -4.58 -19.76
CA LEU A 47 3.46 -5.78 -19.59
C LEU A 47 2.76 -6.97 -20.24
N ASP A 48 3.51 -8.00 -20.64
CA ASP A 48 2.94 -9.21 -21.26
C ASP A 48 2.75 -10.34 -20.23
N ASP A 49 1.68 -11.13 -20.39
CA ASP A 49 1.37 -12.34 -19.58
C ASP A 49 1.25 -12.03 -18.08
N VAL A 50 0.58 -10.93 -17.74
CA VAL A 50 0.48 -10.46 -16.35
C VAL A 50 -0.39 -11.39 -15.52
N ARG A 51 0.17 -11.82 -14.39
CA ARG A 51 -0.56 -12.51 -13.32
C ARG A 51 -0.22 -11.86 -12.00
N GLN A 52 -1.22 -11.31 -11.34
CA GLN A 52 -1.07 -10.64 -10.05
C GLN A 52 -2.22 -11.00 -9.11
N GLN A 53 -1.98 -10.93 -7.81
CA GLN A 53 -3.00 -10.97 -6.78
C GLN A 53 -3.15 -9.56 -6.20
N VAL A 54 -4.39 -9.10 -6.07
CA VAL A 54 -4.71 -7.77 -5.55
C VAL A 54 -5.54 -7.89 -4.28
N ALA A 55 -5.21 -7.06 -3.27
CA ALA A 55 -6.05 -6.80 -2.11
C ALA A 55 -6.41 -5.32 -2.08
N MET A 56 -7.70 -5.00 -2.04
CA MET A 56 -8.19 -3.62 -1.91
C MET A 56 -8.55 -3.34 -0.46
N LEU A 57 -7.91 -2.33 0.13
CA LEU A 57 -8.24 -1.85 1.46
C LEU A 57 -8.83 -0.45 1.39
N ARG A 58 -9.78 -0.16 2.27
CA ARG A 58 -10.37 1.18 2.41
C ARG A 58 -10.16 1.76 3.80
N THR A 59 -10.18 3.08 3.88
CA THR A 59 -10.37 3.79 5.16
C THR A 59 -11.81 3.62 5.66
N PRO A 60 -12.07 3.66 6.98
CA PRO A 60 -13.42 3.54 7.53
C PRO A 60 -14.40 4.61 7.04
N ASP A 61 -13.92 5.80 6.67
CA ASP A 61 -14.73 6.86 6.06
C ASP A 61 -15.13 6.58 4.60
N GLY A 62 -14.56 5.54 3.99
CA GLY A 62 -14.83 5.09 2.62
C GLY A 62 -14.20 5.94 1.51
N HIS A 63 -13.43 6.98 1.85
CA HIS A 63 -12.89 7.95 0.90
C HIS A 63 -11.49 7.59 0.39
N GLY A 64 -10.65 6.97 1.22
CA GLY A 64 -9.32 6.51 0.86
C GLY A 64 -9.28 5.03 0.55
N ARG A 65 -8.50 4.63 -0.46
CA ARG A 65 -8.21 3.22 -0.75
C ARG A 65 -6.75 2.99 -1.07
N LEU A 66 -6.26 1.83 -0.62
CA LEU A 66 -4.98 1.26 -1.03
C LEU A 66 -5.23 -0.02 -1.83
N GLU A 67 -4.57 -0.10 -2.97
CA GLU A 67 -4.50 -1.31 -3.78
C GLU A 67 -3.14 -1.96 -3.52
N LEU A 68 -3.12 -3.08 -2.80
CA LEU A 68 -1.90 -3.86 -2.60
C LEU A 68 -1.82 -4.92 -3.69
N THR A 69 -0.69 -4.97 -4.38
CA THR A 69 -0.54 -5.84 -5.56
C THR A 69 0.73 -6.67 -5.46
N LYS A 70 0.57 -8.00 -5.49
CA LYS A 70 1.68 -8.94 -5.62
C LYS A 70 1.72 -9.48 -7.05
N PHE A 71 2.83 -9.25 -7.74
CA PHE A 71 3.05 -9.83 -9.07
C PHE A 71 3.58 -11.26 -8.95
N HIS A 72 2.91 -12.18 -9.63
CA HIS A 72 3.40 -13.54 -9.88
C HIS A 72 4.13 -13.63 -11.22
N ASN A 73 3.71 -12.86 -12.22
CA ASN A 73 4.39 -12.75 -13.51
C ASN A 73 4.10 -11.38 -14.18
N PRO A 74 5.12 -10.73 -14.80
CA PRO A 74 6.54 -10.92 -14.52
C PRO A 74 6.85 -10.61 -13.04
N THR A 75 7.93 -11.16 -12.48
CA THR A 75 8.31 -10.88 -11.09
C THR A 75 8.52 -9.38 -10.87
N ALA A 76 8.03 -8.86 -9.74
CA ALA A 76 8.19 -7.46 -9.39
C ALA A 76 9.68 -7.06 -9.33
N VAL A 77 9.98 -5.86 -9.82
CA VAL A 77 11.32 -5.26 -9.74
C VAL A 77 11.36 -4.23 -8.61
N SER A 78 12.47 -4.16 -7.88
CA SER A 78 12.68 -3.18 -6.82
C SER A 78 13.29 -1.90 -7.41
N ALA A 79 12.73 -0.74 -7.08
CA ALA A 79 13.42 0.52 -7.28
C ALA A 79 14.57 0.61 -6.25
N GLU A 80 15.81 0.53 -6.71
CA GLU A 80 16.97 0.72 -5.83
C GLU A 80 17.18 2.20 -5.49
N PRO A 81 17.67 2.51 -4.28
CA PRO A 81 17.86 1.63 -3.13
C PRO A 81 16.56 1.46 -2.32
N LYS A 82 16.30 0.25 -1.77
CA LYS A 82 15.12 -0.06 -0.94
C LYS A 82 14.92 0.92 0.23
N ASN A 83 16.01 1.38 0.82
CA ASN A 83 16.03 2.36 1.91
C ASN A 83 16.54 3.72 1.42
N ALA A 84 16.08 4.17 0.25
CA ALA A 84 16.42 5.51 -0.25
C ALA A 84 16.10 6.57 0.81
N PRO A 85 16.90 7.64 0.96
CA PRO A 85 16.61 8.72 1.91
C PRO A 85 15.25 9.40 1.66
N VAL A 86 14.66 10.00 2.71
CA VAL A 86 13.33 10.65 2.62
C VAL A 86 13.23 11.79 1.61
N ASN A 87 14.36 12.40 1.25
CA ASN A 87 14.50 13.45 0.25
C ASN A 87 14.77 12.93 -1.17
N THR A 88 14.39 11.69 -1.47
CA THR A 88 14.44 11.12 -2.83
C THR A 88 13.20 11.51 -3.63
N LEU A 89 13.37 11.88 -4.91
CA LEU A 89 12.26 12.20 -5.82
C LEU A 89 11.33 10.99 -5.98
N GLY A 90 10.00 11.20 -5.87
CA GLY A 90 8.98 10.18 -6.13
C GLY A 90 7.92 10.05 -5.04
N ILE A 91 7.15 8.96 -5.10
CA ILE A 91 6.18 8.57 -4.05
C ILE A 91 6.96 8.16 -2.81
N ARG A 92 6.56 8.69 -1.65
CA ARG A 92 7.38 8.58 -0.42
C ARG A 92 6.65 8.09 0.81
N ARG A 93 5.42 8.56 1.03
CA ARG A 93 4.63 8.17 2.19
C ARG A 93 3.14 8.32 1.90
N ILE A 94 2.36 7.53 2.61
CA ILE A 94 0.91 7.70 2.75
C ILE A 94 0.68 8.04 4.22
N MET A 95 -0.17 9.03 4.49
CA MET A 95 -0.38 9.56 5.83
C MET A 95 -1.75 9.19 6.33
N PHE A 96 -1.82 8.68 7.56
CA PHE A 96 -3.05 8.33 8.24
C PHE A 96 -3.18 9.19 9.49
N ALA A 97 -4.39 9.68 9.75
CA ALA A 97 -4.75 10.24 11.04
C ALA A 97 -5.39 9.12 11.87
N VAL A 98 -4.90 8.93 13.09
CA VAL A 98 -5.38 7.93 14.04
C VAL A 98 -5.69 8.63 15.36
N ASP A 99 -6.57 8.04 16.16
CA ASP A 99 -6.98 8.58 17.46
C ASP A 99 -5.97 8.31 18.58
N ASP A 100 -5.27 7.16 18.52
CA ASP A 100 -4.18 6.80 19.44
C ASP A 100 -2.94 6.33 18.68
N ILE A 101 -1.96 7.23 18.50
CA ILE A 101 -0.72 6.92 17.78
C ILE A 101 0.20 5.97 18.55
N GLU A 102 0.19 5.99 19.89
CA GLU A 102 1.07 5.15 20.69
C GLU A 102 0.62 3.67 20.64
N ASP A 103 -0.69 3.44 20.73
CA ASP A 103 -1.31 2.13 20.59
C ASP A 103 -1.07 1.55 19.18
N VAL A 104 -1.29 2.34 18.12
CA VAL A 104 -1.00 1.92 16.74
C VAL A 104 0.48 1.56 16.58
N LEU A 105 1.41 2.39 17.08
CA LEU A 105 2.85 2.08 17.01
C LEU A 105 3.21 0.80 17.75
N ALA A 106 2.59 0.53 18.90
CA ALA A 106 2.81 -0.71 19.66
C ALA A 106 2.37 -1.94 18.85
N ARG A 107 1.22 -1.89 18.18
CA ARG A 107 0.73 -2.98 17.32
C ARG A 107 1.59 -3.17 16.07
N LEU A 108 1.92 -2.09 15.36
CA LEU A 108 2.73 -2.17 14.13
C LEU A 108 4.13 -2.73 14.37
N ARG A 109 4.73 -2.49 15.53
CA ARG A 109 6.03 -3.10 15.91
C ARG A 109 5.96 -4.63 15.94
N THR A 110 4.82 -5.22 16.27
CA THR A 110 4.65 -6.68 16.23
C THR A 110 4.66 -7.24 14.80
N HIS A 111 4.41 -6.39 13.81
CA HIS A 111 4.54 -6.67 12.37
C HIS A 111 5.92 -6.26 11.81
N GLY A 112 6.90 -5.97 12.67
CA GLY A 112 8.27 -5.62 12.27
C GLY A 112 8.46 -4.16 11.83
N ALA A 113 7.51 -3.28 12.13
CA ALA A 113 7.65 -1.86 11.81
C ALA A 113 8.64 -1.16 12.74
N GLU A 114 9.41 -0.24 12.16
CA GLU A 114 10.37 0.60 12.89
C GLU A 114 10.05 2.08 12.67
N LEU A 115 10.32 2.90 13.69
CA LEU A 115 10.29 4.36 13.52
C LEU A 115 11.48 4.79 12.66
N VAL A 116 11.23 5.63 11.65
CA VAL A 116 12.29 6.24 10.85
C VAL A 116 13.05 7.31 11.64
N GLY A 117 12.37 7.99 12.55
CA GLY A 117 12.91 9.00 13.46
C GLY A 117 12.26 8.87 14.84
N GLU A 118 11.71 9.95 15.37
CA GLU A 118 11.07 9.99 16.68
C GLU A 118 9.57 10.31 16.57
N LEU A 119 8.79 9.93 17.58
CA LEU A 119 7.40 10.36 17.72
C LEU A 119 7.40 11.77 18.31
N GLU A 120 6.84 12.73 17.57
CA GLU A 120 6.85 14.13 17.95
C GLU A 120 5.43 14.69 18.06
N GLN A 121 5.22 15.55 19.06
CA GLN A 121 4.05 16.42 19.15
C GLN A 121 4.49 17.83 18.74
N TYR A 122 3.87 18.34 17.69
CA TYR A 122 4.21 19.64 17.12
C TYR A 122 2.97 20.49 16.88
N GLU A 123 3.15 21.81 16.86
CA GLU A 123 2.12 22.83 16.63
C GLU A 123 2.20 23.45 15.22
#